data_AF-A0A841KKT4-F1
#
_entry.id   AF-A0A841KKT4-F1
#
_cell.length_a   1.000
_cell.length_b   1.000
_cell.length_c   1.000
_cell.angle_alpha   90.00
_cell.angle_beta   90.00
_cell.angle_gamma   90.00
#
_symmetry.space_group_name_H-M   'P 1'
#
loop_
_entity.id
_entity.type
_entity.pdbx_description
1 polymer ?
#
loop_
_entity_poly.entity_id
_entity_poly.type
_entity_poly.pdbx_seq_one_letter_code
_entity_poly.pdbx_strand_id
1 'polypeptide(L)'
;MQAFWTQAMQLPGIDTGPADSNKRMLVIFDPDCPVCARQWRVLQPYLDRVRIHWVPVAYINGASLHRAAAILSAADPASALARNEQGFDFRRQQGGLAIPSDISAQALDTVRANTRTLMRDAGVIATPTLGFELYPHKRYYRMLGMLDAAGMKRAVDTLGHTMDPWHAESTTAEQHSP
;
A
#
# COMPACT_ATOMS: atom_id res chain seq x y z
N MET A 1 -16.54 2.86 6.00
CA MET A 1 -15.25 2.42 5.41
C MET A 1 -15.16 2.64 3.90
N GLN A 2 -16.22 2.46 3.12
CA GLN A 2 -16.18 2.70 1.66
C GLN A 2 -15.71 4.11 1.29
N ALA A 3 -16.22 5.17 1.94
CA ALA A 3 -15.79 6.54 1.65
C ALA A 3 -14.27 6.74 1.84
N PHE A 4 -13.72 6.23 2.94
CA PHE A 4 -12.26 6.24 3.18
C PHE A 4 -11.50 5.51 2.07
N TRP A 5 -11.94 4.30 1.71
CA TRP A 5 -11.31 3.52 0.64
C TRP A 5 -11.33 4.28 -0.69
N THR A 6 -12.50 4.75 -1.12
CA THR A 6 -12.67 5.49 -2.37
C THR A 6 -11.77 6.74 -2.40
N GLN A 7 -11.74 7.51 -1.32
CA GLN A 7 -10.91 8.71 -1.24
C GLN A 7 -9.42 8.36 -1.30
N ALA A 8 -8.97 7.41 -0.48
CA ALA A 8 -7.56 7.07 -0.38
C ALA A 8 -7.01 6.43 -1.66
N MET A 9 -7.81 5.63 -2.37
CA MET A 9 -7.44 5.03 -3.66
C MET A 9 -7.35 6.05 -4.81
N GLN A 10 -7.85 7.28 -4.62
CA GLN A 10 -7.76 8.37 -5.60
C GLN A 10 -6.60 9.34 -5.31
N LEU A 11 -5.93 9.19 -4.17
CA LEU A 11 -4.80 10.04 -3.84
C LEU A 11 -3.60 9.68 -4.72
N PRO A 12 -2.74 10.66 -5.06
CA PRO A 12 -1.47 10.36 -5.71
C PRO A 12 -0.65 9.35 -4.91
N GLY A 13 -0.23 8.27 -5.57
CA GLY A 13 0.46 7.16 -4.95
C GLY A 13 1.21 6.30 -5.96
N ILE A 14 1.79 5.21 -5.48
CA ILE A 14 2.53 4.24 -6.27
C ILE A 14 1.69 2.96 -6.38
N ASP A 15 1.48 2.45 -7.58
CA ASP A 15 0.85 1.14 -7.78
C ASP A 15 1.92 0.06 -7.98
N THR A 16 1.76 -1.07 -7.30
CA THR A 16 2.58 -2.28 -7.51
C THR A 16 1.70 -3.50 -7.74
N GLY A 17 2.23 -4.47 -8.51
CA GLY A 17 1.54 -5.71 -8.86
C GLY A 17 0.64 -5.60 -10.09
N PRO A 18 -0.13 -6.66 -10.42
CA PRO A 18 -0.91 -6.70 -11.66
C PRO A 18 -2.03 -5.65 -11.64
N ALA A 19 -2.09 -4.81 -12.67
CA ALA A 19 -3.06 -3.71 -12.75
C ALA A 19 -4.53 -4.19 -12.75
N ASP A 20 -4.75 -5.39 -13.28
CA ASP A 20 -6.02 -6.10 -13.45
C ASP A 20 -6.36 -7.07 -12.31
N SER A 21 -5.53 -7.14 -11.26
CA SER A 21 -5.80 -8.01 -10.11
C SER A 21 -7.10 -7.62 -9.39
N ASN A 22 -7.96 -8.62 -9.16
CA ASN A 22 -9.15 -8.50 -8.32
C ASN A 22 -8.83 -8.49 -6.81
N LYS A 23 -7.58 -8.81 -6.43
CA LYS A 23 -7.06 -8.67 -5.07
C LYS A 23 -6.46 -7.28 -4.93
N ARG A 24 -7.14 -6.39 -4.19
CA ARG A 24 -6.73 -4.99 -4.03
C ARG A 24 -6.41 -4.65 -2.58
N MET A 25 -5.31 -3.95 -2.39
CA MET A 25 -4.87 -3.42 -1.11
C MET A 25 -4.49 -1.95 -1.22
N LEU A 26 -4.64 -1.25 -0.11
CA LEU A 26 -4.16 0.11 0.10
C LEU A 26 -3.11 0.07 1.21
N VAL A 27 -2.01 0.78 1.06
CA VAL A 27 -1.04 0.99 2.12
C VAL A 27 -0.72 2.47 2.22
N ILE A 28 -1.11 3.08 3.33
CA ILE A 28 -0.67 4.43 3.68
C ILE A 28 0.64 4.28 4.43
N PHE A 29 1.72 4.83 3.89
CA PHE A 29 3.08 4.62 4.41
C PHE A 29 3.84 5.93 4.54
N ASP A 30 4.81 5.92 5.44
CA ASP A 30 5.86 6.94 5.50
C ASP A 30 7.19 6.25 5.16
N PRO A 31 8.01 6.82 4.26
CA PRO A 31 9.22 6.17 3.77
C PRO A 31 10.36 6.08 4.80
N ASP A 32 10.24 6.76 5.94
CA ASP A 32 11.15 6.64 7.08
C ASP A 32 10.53 5.87 8.27
N CYS A 33 9.34 5.25 8.09
CA CYS A 33 8.73 4.42 9.12
C CYS A 33 9.33 3.00 9.15
N PRO A 34 9.96 2.57 10.26
CA PRO A 34 10.53 1.22 10.35
C PRO A 34 9.48 0.11 10.28
N VAL A 35 8.24 0.39 10.69
CA VAL A 35 7.14 -0.57 10.61
C VAL A 35 6.63 -0.69 9.15
N CYS A 36 6.65 0.41 8.38
CA CYS A 36 6.33 0.37 6.95
C CYS A 36 7.33 -0.50 6.18
N ALA A 37 8.63 -0.36 6.46
CA ALA A 37 9.67 -1.19 5.85
C ALA A 37 9.50 -2.68 6.18
N ARG A 38 9.11 -3.02 7.41
CA ARG A 38 8.78 -4.41 7.78
C ARG A 38 7.55 -4.91 7.02
N GLN A 39 6.51 -4.08 6.94
CA GLN A 39 5.28 -4.43 6.25
C GLN A 39 5.50 -4.63 4.74
N TRP A 40 6.35 -3.82 4.12
CA TRP A 40 6.74 -3.97 2.72
C TRP A 40 7.40 -5.34 2.46
N ARG A 41 8.27 -5.81 3.36
CA ARG A 41 8.89 -7.15 3.27
C ARG A 41 7.87 -8.27 3.38
N VAL A 42 6.87 -8.12 4.25
CA VAL A 42 5.75 -9.09 4.37
C VAL A 42 4.92 -9.15 3.09
N LEU A 43 4.83 -8.04 2.34
CA LEU A 43 4.04 -7.94 1.12
C LEU A 43 4.76 -8.43 -0.15
N GLN A 44 6.10 -8.51 -0.14
CA GLN A 44 6.90 -8.95 -1.29
C GLN A 44 6.40 -10.24 -1.97
N PRO A 45 6.04 -11.32 -1.25
CA PRO A 45 5.61 -12.56 -1.87
C PRO A 45 4.28 -12.48 -2.65
N TYR A 46 3.55 -11.37 -2.52
CA TYR A 46 2.21 -11.20 -3.08
C TYR A 46 2.15 -10.19 -4.23
N LEU A 47 3.27 -9.53 -4.56
CA LEU A 47 3.32 -8.52 -5.64
C LEU A 47 3.07 -9.11 -7.03
N ASP A 48 3.10 -10.43 -7.18
CA ASP A 48 2.75 -11.14 -8.42
C ASP A 48 1.24 -11.28 -8.63
N ARG A 49 0.42 -11.11 -7.59
CA ARG A 49 -1.02 -11.45 -7.59
C ARG A 49 -1.92 -10.47 -6.87
N VAL A 50 -1.37 -9.46 -6.20
CA VAL A 50 -2.12 -8.43 -5.47
C VAL A 50 -1.74 -7.06 -6.00
N ARG A 51 -2.75 -6.26 -6.37
CA ARG A 51 -2.57 -4.84 -6.67
C ARG A 51 -2.53 -4.07 -5.36
N ILE A 52 -1.44 -3.38 -5.12
CA ILE A 52 -1.27 -2.55 -3.92
C ILE A 52 -1.09 -1.10 -4.35
N HIS A 53 -1.97 -0.24 -3.84
CA HIS A 53 -1.85 1.21 -3.96
C HIS A 53 -1.17 1.78 -2.72
N TRP A 54 0.03 2.33 -2.88
CA TRP A 54 0.85 2.89 -1.80
C TRP A 54 0.72 4.40 -1.79
N VAL A 55 0.10 4.96 -0.74
CA VAL A 55 -0.05 6.42 -0.61
C VAL A 55 0.99 6.96 0.37
N PRO A 56 1.98 7.75 -0.10
CA PRO A 56 3.00 8.28 0.77
C PRO A 56 2.47 9.45 1.60
N VAL A 57 2.87 9.49 2.87
CA VAL A 57 2.67 10.61 3.80
C VAL A 57 3.99 11.01 4.46
N ALA A 58 4.03 12.21 5.05
CA ALA A 58 5.16 12.73 5.81
C ALA A 58 4.76 12.93 7.28
N TYR A 59 5.10 11.96 8.11
CA TYR A 59 4.65 11.82 9.50
C TYR A 59 5.77 11.51 10.49
N ILE A 60 6.78 10.72 10.10
CA ILE A 60 7.77 10.15 11.02
C ILE A 60 8.85 11.15 11.41
N ASN A 61 9.51 11.77 10.42
CA ASN A 61 10.60 12.72 10.69
C ASN A 61 10.70 13.80 9.60
N GLY A 62 11.68 14.70 9.74
CA GLY A 62 11.87 15.83 8.82
C GLY A 62 12.28 15.43 7.38
N ALA A 63 12.89 14.26 7.20
CA ALA A 63 13.29 13.73 5.90
C ALA A 63 12.14 13.04 5.15
N SER A 64 11.12 12.55 5.87
CA SER A 64 9.97 11.82 5.32
C SER A 64 9.34 12.54 4.13
N LEU A 65 9.15 13.86 4.20
CA LEU A 65 8.53 14.65 3.13
C LEU A 65 9.34 14.59 1.82
N HIS A 66 10.63 14.89 1.90
CA HIS A 66 11.47 14.95 0.71
C HIS A 66 11.68 13.55 0.14
N ARG A 67 11.83 12.53 0.98
CA ARG A 67 11.96 11.15 0.53
C ARG A 67 10.68 10.63 -0.13
N ALA A 68 9.51 10.93 0.45
CA ALA A 68 8.22 10.58 -0.13
C ALA A 68 8.02 11.24 -1.49
N ALA A 69 8.37 12.53 -1.60
CA ALA A 69 8.29 13.27 -2.85
C ALA A 69 9.26 12.70 -3.90
N ALA A 70 10.48 12.34 -3.50
CA ALA A 70 11.46 11.70 -4.38
C ALA A 70 11.00 10.33 -4.90
N ILE A 71 10.35 9.51 -4.06
CA ILE A 71 9.75 8.24 -4.51
C ILE A 71 8.64 8.52 -5.52
N LEU A 72 7.72 9.43 -5.19
CA LEU A 72 6.53 9.70 -6.00
C LEU A 72 6.86 10.33 -7.37
N SER A 73 7.89 11.17 -7.44
CA SER A 73 8.31 11.84 -8.68
C SER A 73 9.41 11.11 -9.44
N ALA A 74 9.82 9.92 -9.01
CA ALA A 74 10.81 9.13 -9.73
C ALA A 74 10.27 8.70 -11.11
N ALA A 75 11.15 8.50 -12.08
CA ALA A 75 10.77 7.95 -13.39
C ALA A 75 10.12 6.56 -13.26
N ASP A 76 10.54 5.79 -12.24
CA ASP A 76 9.91 4.53 -11.83
C ASP A 76 9.65 4.58 -10.32
N PRO A 77 8.44 5.02 -9.90
CA PRO A 77 8.08 5.12 -8.48
C PRO A 77 8.04 3.77 -7.76
N ALA A 78 7.70 2.68 -8.46
CA ALA A 78 7.67 1.34 -7.87
C ALA A 78 9.09 0.85 -7.54
N SER A 79 10.05 1.06 -8.45
CA SER A 79 11.47 0.78 -8.19
C SER A 79 12.06 1.70 -7.12
N ALA A 80 11.68 2.98 -7.09
CA ALA A 80 12.10 3.90 -6.04
C ALA A 80 11.57 3.49 -4.65
N LEU A 81 10.30 3.10 -4.55
CA LEU A 81 9.71 2.52 -3.34
C LEU A 81 10.46 1.26 -2.90
N ALA A 82 10.70 0.32 -3.83
CA ALA A 82 11.43 -0.90 -3.52
C ALA A 82 12.84 -0.62 -2.99
N ARG A 83 13.60 0.28 -3.64
CA ARG A 83 14.93 0.70 -3.15
C ARG A 83 14.86 1.32 -1.76
N ASN A 84 13.84 2.13 -1.51
CA ASN A 84 13.64 2.74 -0.20
C ASN A 84 13.45 1.71 0.91
N GLU A 85 12.50 0.79 0.73
CA GLU A 85 12.12 -0.17 1.77
C GLU A 85 13.15 -1.30 1.92
N GLN A 86 13.80 -1.74 0.83
CA GLN A 86 14.88 -2.73 0.87
C GLN A 86 16.11 -2.18 1.59
N GLY A 87 16.51 -0.95 1.26
CA GLY A 87 17.69 -0.29 1.82
C GLY A 87 17.46 0.39 3.18
N PHE A 88 16.31 0.17 3.83
CA PHE A 88 15.98 0.83 5.09
C PHE A 88 17.02 0.56 6.19
N ASP A 89 17.60 1.63 6.74
CA ASP A 89 18.51 1.61 7.87
C ASP A 89 17.72 1.62 9.18
N PHE A 90 17.59 0.46 9.82
CA PHE A 90 16.85 0.31 11.09
C PHE A 90 17.54 0.97 12.29
N ARG A 91 18.83 1.25 12.22
CA ARG A 91 19.55 1.95 13.29
C ARG A 91 19.31 3.45 13.21
N ARG A 92 19.30 4.00 12.00
CA ARG A 92 19.03 5.42 11.75
C ARG A 92 17.55 5.75 11.58
N GLN A 93 16.69 4.73 11.42
CA GLN A 93 15.27 4.88 11.11
C GLN A 93 15.03 5.72 9.86
N GLN A 94 15.70 5.30 8.79
CA GLN A 94 15.75 6.03 7.53
C GLN A 94 15.57 5.06 6.36
N GLY A 95 14.76 5.45 5.39
CA GLY A 95 14.65 4.75 4.13
C GLY A 95 15.98 4.67 3.37
N GLY A 96 16.06 3.75 2.42
CA GLY A 96 17.25 3.52 1.60
C GLY A 96 17.40 4.47 0.41
N LEU A 97 16.34 5.18 0.01
CA LEU A 97 16.40 6.05 -1.17
C LEU A 97 17.11 7.36 -0.82
N ALA A 98 18.20 7.66 -1.52
CA ALA A 98 18.86 8.96 -1.43
C ALA A 98 17.90 10.07 -1.88
N ILE A 99 17.89 11.18 -1.14
CA ILE A 99 17.05 12.34 -1.43
C ILE A 99 17.78 13.20 -2.47
N PRO A 100 17.23 13.40 -3.68
CA PRO A 100 17.81 14.31 -4.67
C PRO A 100 17.85 15.74 -4.14
N SER A 101 18.82 16.53 -4.60
CA SER A 101 18.92 17.95 -4.25
C SER A 101 17.82 18.80 -4.88
N ASP A 102 17.21 18.32 -5.96
CA ASP A 102 16.27 19.02 -6.82
C ASP A 102 14.90 18.31 -6.86
N ILE A 103 14.17 18.38 -5.75
CA ILE A 103 12.79 17.90 -5.69
C ILE A 103 11.86 19.06 -6.06
N SER A 104 10.94 18.82 -7.00
CA SER A 104 9.99 19.84 -7.43
C SER A 104 9.04 20.24 -6.29
N ALA A 105 8.67 21.54 -6.25
CA ALA A 105 7.67 22.04 -5.31
C ALA A 105 6.34 21.29 -5.43
N GLN A 106 5.95 20.94 -6.66
CA GLN A 106 4.75 20.15 -6.93
C GLN A 106 4.76 18.79 -6.20
N ALA A 107 5.87 18.05 -6.26
CA ALA A 107 5.96 16.75 -5.59
C ALA A 107 5.86 16.88 -4.06
N LEU A 108 6.51 17.91 -3.49
CA LEU A 108 6.40 18.23 -2.07
C LEU A 108 4.96 18.57 -1.68
N ASP A 109 4.28 19.41 -2.46
CA ASP A 109 2.90 19.81 -2.20
C ASP A 109 1.92 18.64 -2.32
N THR A 110 2.13 17.73 -3.27
CA THR A 110 1.37 16.49 -3.38
C THR A 110 1.47 15.64 -2.10
N VAL A 111 2.67 15.43 -1.56
CA VAL A 111 2.82 14.66 -0.31
C VAL A 111 2.23 15.39 0.89
N ARG A 112 2.34 16.72 0.96
CA ARG A 112 1.67 17.53 2.00
C ARG A 112 0.15 17.40 1.92
N ALA A 113 -0.41 17.40 0.71
CA ALA A 113 -1.84 17.20 0.48
C ALA A 113 -2.28 15.81 0.93
N ASN A 114 -1.58 14.74 0.52
CA ASN A 114 -1.82 13.38 0.99
C ASN A 114 -1.82 13.29 2.51
N THR A 115 -0.79 13.85 3.14
CA THR A 115 -0.61 13.86 4.60
C THR A 115 -1.78 14.56 5.30
N ARG A 116 -2.21 15.73 4.79
CA ARG A 116 -3.36 16.47 5.33
C ARG A 116 -4.63 15.65 5.21
N THR A 117 -4.96 15.21 4.00
CA THR A 117 -6.19 14.46 3.73
C THR A 117 -6.29 13.19 4.57
N LEU A 118 -5.21 12.41 4.65
CA LEU A 118 -5.26 11.14 5.36
C LEU A 118 -5.19 11.31 6.88
N MET A 119 -4.23 12.09 7.36
CA MET A 119 -3.92 12.12 8.80
C MET A 119 -4.71 13.17 9.58
N ARG A 120 -5.13 14.25 8.94
CA ARG A 120 -5.97 15.27 9.59
C ARG A 120 -7.45 15.02 9.34
N ASP A 121 -7.82 14.73 8.10
CA ASP A 121 -9.24 14.73 7.71
C ASP A 121 -9.87 13.32 7.76
N ALA A 122 -9.12 12.28 7.37
CA ALA A 122 -9.63 10.91 7.29
C ALA A 122 -9.33 10.04 8.54
N GLY A 123 -8.76 10.64 9.60
CA GLY A 123 -8.51 10.00 10.89
C GLY A 123 -7.47 8.88 10.85
N VAL A 124 -6.48 8.96 9.95
CA VAL A 124 -5.30 8.07 9.96
C VAL A 124 -4.32 8.57 11.00
N ILE A 125 -4.06 7.79 12.04
CA ILE A 125 -3.25 8.23 13.19
C ILE A 125 -1.86 7.57 13.26
N ALA A 126 -1.57 6.58 12.42
CA ALA A 126 -0.24 5.97 12.34
C ALA A 126 0.02 5.31 10.98
N THR A 127 1.30 5.04 10.71
CA THR A 127 1.76 4.27 9.55
C THR A 127 2.44 2.96 9.99
N PRO A 128 2.32 1.87 9.21
CA PRO A 128 1.44 1.74 8.06
C PRO A 128 -0.04 1.72 8.49
N THR A 129 -0.92 2.21 7.63
CA THR A 129 -2.35 1.91 7.71
C THR A 129 -2.71 1.08 6.48
N LEU A 130 -3.26 -0.11 6.71
CA LEU A 130 -3.63 -1.06 5.67
C LEU A 130 -5.10 -0.92 5.34
N GLY A 131 -5.44 -0.89 4.07
CA GLY A 131 -6.79 -1.01 3.57
C GLY A 131 -6.96 -2.28 2.74
N PHE A 132 -8.14 -2.89 2.83
CA PHE A 132 -8.49 -4.08 2.09
C PHE A 132 -9.87 -3.91 1.46
N GLU A 133 -10.01 -4.38 0.23
CA GLU A 133 -11.30 -4.68 -0.35
C GLU A 133 -11.46 -6.19 -0.39
N LEU A 134 -12.34 -6.73 0.47
CA LEU A 134 -12.52 -8.18 0.54
C LEU A 134 -13.27 -8.72 -0.68
N TYR A 135 -14.28 -7.97 -1.13
CA TYR A 135 -15.11 -8.35 -2.26
C TYR A 135 -15.05 -7.24 -3.32
N PRO A 136 -14.98 -7.53 -4.62
CA PRO A 136 -14.93 -6.49 -5.64
C PRO A 136 -16.04 -5.44 -5.46
N HIS A 137 -15.62 -4.19 -5.27
CA HIS A 137 -16.45 -3.01 -5.01
C HIS A 137 -17.32 -3.08 -3.74
N LYS A 138 -17.06 -4.02 -2.84
CA LYS A 138 -17.88 -4.31 -1.65
C LYS A 138 -16.99 -4.62 -0.45
N ARG A 139 -17.49 -4.29 0.75
CA ARG A 139 -16.89 -4.66 2.04
C ARG A 139 -15.40 -4.29 2.19
N TYR A 140 -15.19 -3.07 2.67
CA TYR A 140 -13.87 -2.46 2.87
C TYR A 140 -13.44 -2.51 4.34
N TYR A 141 -12.17 -2.82 4.57
CA TYR A 141 -11.56 -2.78 5.90
C TYR A 141 -10.39 -1.80 5.93
N ARG A 142 -10.15 -1.24 7.12
CA ARG A 142 -8.95 -0.49 7.45
C ARG A 142 -8.39 -1.06 8.74
N MET A 143 -7.08 -1.25 8.77
CA MET A 143 -6.33 -1.74 9.91
C MET A 143 -5.16 -0.81 10.18
N LEU A 144 -4.97 -0.48 11.45
CA LEU A 144 -3.83 0.30 11.90
C LEU A 144 -2.64 -0.63 12.17
N GLY A 145 -1.46 -0.23 11.75
CA GLY A 145 -0.23 -0.98 11.99
C GLY A 145 0.00 -2.09 10.97
N MET A 146 0.95 -2.97 11.27
CA MET A 146 1.34 -4.06 10.40
C MET A 146 0.56 -5.34 10.67
N LEU A 147 0.38 -6.14 9.63
CA LEU A 147 0.10 -7.56 9.74
C LEU A 147 1.42 -8.35 9.67
N ASP A 148 1.51 -9.40 10.49
CA ASP A 148 2.56 -10.40 10.34
C ASP A 148 2.32 -11.27 9.09
N ALA A 149 3.28 -12.16 8.78
CA ALA A 149 3.19 -13.01 7.59
C ALA A 149 1.95 -13.90 7.59
N ALA A 150 1.56 -14.46 8.73
CA ALA A 150 0.40 -15.34 8.84
C ALA A 150 -0.93 -14.57 8.65
N GLY A 151 -1.03 -13.40 9.27
CA GLY A 151 -2.16 -12.49 9.11
C GLY A 151 -2.28 -11.96 7.68
N MET A 152 -1.16 -11.59 7.06
CA MET A 152 -1.16 -11.15 5.67
C MET A 152 -1.59 -12.27 4.72
N LYS A 153 -1.08 -13.50 4.92
CA LYS A 153 -1.52 -14.65 4.12
C LYS A 153 -3.03 -14.83 4.19
N ARG A 154 -3.61 -14.84 5.40
CA ARG A 154 -5.06 -14.97 5.59
C ARG A 154 -5.83 -13.83 4.90
N ALA A 155 -5.33 -12.60 5.00
CA ALA A 155 -5.94 -11.45 4.34
C ALA A 155 -5.95 -11.64 2.82
N VAL A 156 -4.79 -11.92 2.20
CA VAL A 156 -4.64 -12.12 0.75
C VAL A 156 -5.46 -13.29 0.22
N ASP A 157 -5.51 -14.40 0.96
CA ASP A 157 -6.36 -15.55 0.64
C ASP A 157 -7.85 -15.17 0.62
N THR A 158 -8.24 -14.12 1.33
CA THR A 158 -9.62 -13.61 1.38
C THR A 158 -9.93 -12.53 0.33
N LEU A 159 -8.92 -11.85 -0.21
CA LEU A 159 -9.15 -10.77 -1.17
C LEU A 159 -9.71 -11.29 -2.50
N GLY A 160 -10.56 -10.49 -3.11
CA GLY A 160 -11.10 -10.78 -4.45
C GLY A 160 -12.12 -11.93 -4.48
N HIS A 161 -12.53 -12.46 -3.32
CA HIS A 161 -13.65 -13.40 -3.28
C HIS A 161 -14.92 -12.72 -3.77
N THR A 162 -15.84 -13.52 -4.28
CA THR A 162 -17.21 -13.09 -4.54
C THR A 162 -18.07 -13.44 -3.33
N MET A 163 -19.11 -12.66 -3.05
CA MET A 163 -20.10 -13.02 -2.03
C MET A 163 -21.00 -14.19 -2.47
N ASP A 164 -20.81 -14.73 -3.67
CA ASP A 164 -21.55 -15.90 -4.14
C ASP A 164 -21.02 -17.17 -3.43
N PRO A 165 -21.84 -17.85 -2.60
CA PRO A 165 -21.45 -19.08 -1.95
C PRO A 165 -21.16 -20.23 -2.95
N TRP A 166 -21.64 -20.11 -4.19
CA TRP A 166 -21.59 -21.17 -5.20
C TRP A 166 -20.42 -21.04 -6.19
N HIS A 167 -19.65 -19.94 -6.13
CA HIS A 167 -18.52 -19.73 -7.04
C HIS A 167 -17.32 -20.66 -6.76
N ALA A 168 -17.23 -21.27 -5.58
CA ALA A 168 -16.15 -22.19 -5.24
C ALA A 168 -16.31 -23.60 -5.85
N GLU A 169 -17.51 -23.97 -6.33
CA GLU A 169 -17.81 -25.35 -6.76
C GLU A 169 -17.72 -25.57 -8.28
N SER A 170 -17.60 -24.51 -9.10
CA SER A 170 -17.62 -24.67 -10.57
C SER A 170 -16.27 -25.07 -11.19
N THR A 171 -15.15 -24.93 -10.48
CA THR A 171 -13.81 -25.28 -11.03
C THR A 171 -13.44 -26.77 -10.91
N THR A 172 -14.21 -27.56 -10.14
CA THR A 172 -13.96 -29.00 -9.95
C THR A 172 -14.94 -29.90 -10.69
N ALA A 173 -16.02 -29.36 -11.26
CA ALA A 173 -17.07 -30.14 -11.92
C ALA A 173 -16.77 -30.44 -13.41
N GLU A 174 -15.82 -29.76 -14.05
CA GLU A 174 -15.56 -29.91 -15.50
C GLU A 174 -14.47 -30.93 -15.86
N GLN A 175 -13.94 -31.69 -14.88
CA GLN A 175 -12.94 -32.74 -15.13
C GLN A 175 -13.46 -34.17 -14.97
N HIS A 176 -14.74 -34.37 -14.66
CA HIS A 176 -15.36 -35.71 -14.62
C HIS A 176 -16.78 -35.65 -15.19
N SER A 177 -16.89 -35.79 -16.50
CA SER A 177 -18.06 -36.44 -17.11
C SER A 177 -17.61 -37.32 -18.29
N PRO A 178 -18.26 -38.47 -18.47
CA PRO A 178 -17.71 -39.69 -19.06
C PRO A 178 -17.52 -39.66 -20.57
#